data_AF-A0A094I8W2-F1
#
_entry.id   AF-A0A094I8W2-F1
#
_cell.length_a   1.000
_cell.length_b   1.000
_cell.length_c   1.000
_cell.angle_alpha   90.00
_cell.angle_beta   90.00
_cell.angle_gamma   90.00
#
_symmetry.space_group_name_H-M   'P 1'
#
loop_
_entity.id
_entity.type
_entity.pdbx_description
1 polymer ?
#
loop_
_entity_poly.entity_id
_entity_poly.type
_entity_poly.pdbx_seq_one_letter_code
_entity_poly.pdbx_strand_id
1 'polypeptide(L)'
;MEQPSPTNPAFGEAKKALAPYIKSRQEVAHIRRVLALHLKSQVDDKGDAKLLAPISLACESANKLPTTSGAHGLRKEYLRALKANVKARQEYARLTTESQITKEKEVEEVSLGPYLALEKQWQKLERLRILQKYVDSLAIKTPAFASFLEQPAASIEALPQLPAEAIASAARSGSESSTVNLDDLIQDLERDVLRAKLLLKSEKELLAKIQAEQLKQLRRKSSLKAAEPDQTLKALEKTRNELISWVEEELGKAGDSHAQPENPSKPRDSEVPIEQAVTEVREKYARYLKGRKGLLEALARPAVPDVAPKTENNDIPQEPQNTSEVGEMAGFITPYLSELLAISREQKSLSQQRSHLTTSLAKQNKETIQVFDRLAEESHLLPKYQLPQKRSRKGTGTFADEVSMGVKESPSVSHRAEEWTYAAQASSIDTMEAVCVNVDEGKTAIEEAKKSLDRLDQMLGYSTRKTGKGDSSGGDIWMQEAESGGAKDENTNIWSTLDGQLGVL
;
A
#
# COMPACT_ATOMS: atom_id res chain seq x y z
N MET A 1 -3.71 -50.50 -53.53
CA MET A 1 -4.81 -49.86 -52.78
C MET A 1 -4.29 -49.58 -51.39
N GLU A 2 -3.85 -48.36 -51.10
CA GLU A 2 -3.57 -47.91 -49.74
C GLU A 2 -4.42 -46.67 -49.48
N GLN A 3 -5.28 -46.74 -48.46
CA GLN A 3 -6.22 -45.67 -48.14
C GLN A 3 -5.49 -44.53 -47.41
N PRO A 4 -5.77 -43.26 -47.75
CA PRO A 4 -5.26 -42.12 -47.00
C PRO A 4 -6.05 -41.93 -45.70
N SER A 5 -5.34 -41.85 -44.58
CA SER A 5 -5.88 -41.55 -43.26
C SER A 5 -6.35 -40.08 -43.15
N PRO A 6 -7.35 -39.78 -42.30
CA PRO A 6 -7.93 -38.45 -42.19
C PRO A 6 -6.97 -37.49 -41.47
N THR A 7 -6.46 -36.49 -42.19
CA THR A 7 -5.64 -35.42 -41.62
C THR A 7 -6.50 -34.47 -40.80
N ASN A 8 -6.20 -34.36 -39.50
CA ASN A 8 -6.83 -33.43 -38.57
C ASN A 8 -6.65 -31.97 -39.06
N PRO A 9 -7.71 -31.15 -39.20
CA PRO A 9 -7.62 -29.80 -39.79
C PRO A 9 -6.70 -28.85 -39.01
N ALA A 10 -6.61 -29.03 -37.69
CA ALA A 10 -5.70 -28.28 -36.82
C ALA A 10 -4.21 -28.46 -37.20
N PHE A 11 -3.83 -29.65 -37.69
CA PHE A 11 -2.47 -29.92 -38.14
C PHE A 11 -2.14 -29.19 -39.45
N GLY A 12 -3.15 -28.98 -40.30
CA GLY A 12 -3.02 -28.22 -41.55
C GLY A 12 -2.76 -26.73 -41.30
N GLU A 13 -3.44 -26.13 -40.32
CA GLU A 13 -3.23 -24.74 -39.93
C GLU A 13 -1.85 -24.52 -39.29
N ALA A 14 -1.45 -25.41 -38.37
CA ALA A 14 -0.11 -25.38 -37.77
C ALA A 14 1.00 -25.53 -38.83
N LYS A 15 0.82 -26.44 -39.81
CA LYS A 15 1.77 -26.62 -40.90
C LYS A 15 1.86 -25.39 -41.81
N LYS A 16 0.76 -24.67 -42.03
CA LYS A 16 0.75 -23.39 -42.79
C LYS A 16 1.43 -22.27 -42.02
N ALA A 17 1.19 -22.15 -40.71
CA ALA A 17 1.84 -21.16 -39.85
C ALA A 17 3.36 -21.40 -39.73
N LEU A 18 3.78 -22.66 -39.72
CA LEU A 18 5.18 -23.06 -39.62
C LEU A 18 5.89 -23.15 -40.98
N ALA A 19 5.16 -23.17 -42.10
CA ALA A 19 5.72 -23.24 -43.46
C ALA A 19 6.86 -22.22 -43.73
N PRO A 20 6.78 -20.93 -43.34
CA PRO A 20 7.90 -19.99 -43.53
C PRO A 20 9.14 -20.30 -42.67
N TYR A 21 9.00 -21.12 -41.62
CA TYR A 21 10.08 -21.51 -40.71
C TYR A 21 10.59 -22.93 -40.96
N ILE A 22 9.87 -23.75 -41.72
CA ILE A 22 10.28 -25.11 -42.11
C ILE A 22 11.10 -25.02 -43.41
N LYS A 23 12.43 -25.09 -43.26
CA LYS A 23 13.37 -25.07 -44.38
C LYS A 23 13.69 -26.49 -44.87
N SER A 24 13.98 -26.64 -46.16
CA SER A 24 14.39 -27.93 -46.72
C SER A 24 15.73 -28.39 -46.11
N ARG A 25 15.97 -29.71 -46.06
CA ARG A 25 17.21 -30.26 -45.48
C ARG A 25 18.47 -29.69 -46.17
N GLN A 26 18.38 -29.40 -47.46
CA GLN A 26 19.46 -28.81 -48.26
C GLN A 26 19.70 -27.34 -47.89
N GLU A 27 18.65 -26.54 -47.75
CA GLU A 27 18.75 -25.15 -47.26
C GLU A 27 19.32 -25.09 -45.85
N VAL A 28 18.90 -25.97 -44.95
CA VAL A 28 19.43 -26.04 -43.59
C VAL A 28 20.93 -26.38 -43.61
N ALA A 29 21.36 -27.34 -44.45
CA ALA A 29 22.77 -27.68 -44.61
C ALA A 29 23.58 -26.54 -45.24
N HIS A 30 22.99 -25.76 -46.16
CA HIS A 30 23.61 -24.57 -46.74
C HIS A 30 23.75 -23.45 -45.70
N ILE A 31 22.69 -23.14 -44.96
CA ILE A 31 22.70 -22.14 -43.87
C ILE A 31 23.72 -22.52 -42.79
N ARG A 32 23.78 -23.80 -42.38
CA ARG A 32 24.80 -24.28 -41.43
C ARG A 32 26.22 -24.07 -41.95
N ARG A 33 26.48 -24.31 -43.25
CA ARG A 33 27.79 -24.04 -43.85
C ARG A 33 28.11 -22.55 -43.88
N VAL A 34 27.17 -21.69 -44.28
CA VAL A 34 27.36 -20.23 -44.31
C VAL A 34 27.62 -19.69 -42.90
N LEU A 35 26.85 -20.14 -41.91
CA LEU A 35 27.06 -19.77 -40.51
C LEU A 35 28.40 -20.29 -39.97
N ALA A 36 28.78 -21.52 -40.29
CA ALA A 36 30.07 -22.06 -39.90
C ALA A 36 31.23 -21.27 -40.50
N LEU A 37 31.13 -20.84 -41.76
CA LEU A 37 32.13 -19.98 -42.40
C LEU A 37 32.18 -18.58 -41.78
N HIS A 38 31.02 -17.97 -41.51
CA HIS A 38 30.93 -16.66 -40.86
C HIS A 38 31.45 -16.67 -39.43
N LEU A 39 31.17 -17.74 -38.67
CA LEU A 39 31.72 -17.93 -37.33
C LEU A 39 33.23 -18.14 -37.39
N LYS A 40 33.74 -18.96 -38.32
CA LYS A 40 35.18 -19.13 -38.52
C LYS A 40 35.86 -17.80 -38.85
N SER A 41 35.32 -16.99 -39.77
CA SER A 41 35.93 -15.69 -40.09
C SER A 41 35.95 -14.72 -38.90
N GLN A 42 34.93 -14.74 -38.03
CA GLN A 42 34.88 -13.87 -36.84
C GLN A 42 35.79 -14.36 -35.70
N VAL A 43 36.19 -15.64 -35.73
CA VAL A 43 37.10 -16.26 -34.75
C VAL A 43 38.55 -16.15 -35.22
N ASP A 44 38.82 -16.31 -36.52
CA ASP A 44 40.17 -16.29 -37.08
C ASP A 44 40.75 -14.86 -37.25
N ASP A 45 39.92 -13.80 -37.31
CA ASP A 45 40.37 -12.40 -37.37
C ASP A 45 41.12 -11.92 -36.11
N LYS A 46 41.06 -12.69 -35.02
CA LYS A 46 41.82 -12.44 -33.78
C LYS A 46 42.69 -13.66 -33.54
N GLY A 47 43.90 -13.64 -34.08
CA GLY A 47 44.84 -14.75 -34.15
C GLY A 47 45.38 -15.28 -32.82
N ASP A 48 44.52 -15.58 -31.84
CA ASP A 48 44.90 -16.23 -30.58
C ASP A 48 43.89 -17.33 -30.19
N ALA A 49 44.37 -18.56 -30.29
CA ALA A 49 44.03 -19.75 -29.49
C ALA A 49 42.54 -20.20 -29.32
N LYS A 50 42.24 -21.33 -29.98
CA LYS A 50 41.42 -22.47 -29.48
C LYS A 50 40.19 -22.12 -28.61
N LEU A 51 39.06 -21.86 -29.27
CA LEU A 51 37.74 -22.02 -28.65
C LEU A 51 37.36 -23.53 -28.59
N LEU A 52 37.92 -24.25 -27.62
CA LEU A 52 37.39 -25.55 -27.19
C LEU A 52 36.32 -25.42 -26.09
N ALA A 53 35.96 -24.19 -25.71
CA ALA A 53 34.89 -23.91 -24.77
C ALA A 53 33.56 -23.67 -25.50
N PRO A 54 32.44 -24.24 -25.03
CA PRO A 54 31.12 -23.92 -25.57
C PRO A 54 30.86 -22.41 -25.43
N ILE A 55 30.32 -21.81 -26.49
CA ILE A 55 30.05 -20.37 -26.65
C ILE A 55 29.24 -19.77 -25.48
N SER A 56 28.59 -20.60 -24.68
CA SER A 56 27.89 -20.23 -23.44
C SER A 56 28.78 -19.71 -22.30
N LEU A 57 30.11 -19.88 -22.34
CA LEU A 57 30.99 -19.54 -21.21
C LEU A 57 32.16 -18.58 -21.53
N ALA A 58 32.33 -18.16 -22.78
CA ALA A 58 33.33 -17.15 -23.13
C ALA A 58 32.81 -15.73 -22.83
N CYS A 59 32.61 -15.41 -21.55
CA CYS A 59 32.47 -14.04 -21.08
C CYS A 59 33.88 -13.44 -21.00
N GLU A 60 34.47 -13.18 -22.17
CA GLU A 60 35.71 -12.43 -22.25
C GLU A 60 35.43 -11.01 -21.75
N SER A 61 36.20 -10.58 -20.75
CA SER A 61 36.00 -9.35 -19.97
C SER A 61 35.41 -8.19 -20.78
N ALA A 62 34.27 -7.68 -20.30
CA ALA A 62 33.31 -6.81 -20.98
C ALA A 62 33.80 -5.37 -21.30
N ASN A 63 35.07 -5.18 -21.63
CA ASN A 63 35.67 -3.86 -21.85
C ASN A 63 36.12 -3.60 -23.28
N LYS A 64 36.05 -4.57 -24.21
CA LYS A 64 36.44 -4.35 -25.61
C LYS A 64 35.40 -4.92 -26.58
N LEU A 65 34.41 -4.09 -26.91
CA LEU A 65 33.46 -4.40 -27.99
C LEU A 65 34.18 -4.44 -29.35
N PRO A 66 33.90 -5.43 -30.22
CA PRO A 66 34.49 -5.50 -31.56
C PRO A 66 34.24 -4.20 -32.34
N THR A 67 35.27 -3.75 -33.07
CA THR A 67 35.18 -2.62 -33.99
C THR A 67 34.22 -2.96 -35.13
N THR A 68 33.38 -1.99 -35.51
CA THR A 68 32.19 -2.15 -36.37
C THR A 68 32.53 -2.28 -37.86
N SER A 69 33.65 -2.89 -38.21
CA SER A 69 34.01 -3.09 -39.62
C SER A 69 33.32 -4.37 -40.12
N GLY A 70 32.11 -4.22 -40.68
CA GLY A 70 31.40 -5.30 -41.40
C GLY A 70 30.01 -5.70 -40.88
N ALA A 71 29.47 -5.05 -39.83
CA ALA A 71 28.11 -5.34 -39.38
C ALA A 71 27.07 -4.48 -40.13
N HIS A 72 26.24 -5.10 -40.97
CA HIS A 72 25.14 -4.45 -41.68
C HIS A 72 23.78 -4.66 -40.96
N GLY A 73 22.86 -3.71 -41.11
CA GLY A 73 21.47 -3.80 -40.62
C GLY A 73 21.31 -3.82 -39.09
N LEU A 74 20.36 -4.63 -38.61
CA LEU A 74 19.95 -4.75 -37.20
C LEU A 74 21.11 -5.04 -36.24
N ARG A 75 22.11 -5.81 -36.69
CA ARG A 75 23.33 -6.10 -35.90
C ARG A 75 24.10 -4.83 -35.55
N LYS A 76 24.15 -3.84 -36.45
CA LYS A 76 24.81 -2.55 -36.23
C LYS A 76 24.07 -1.73 -35.18
N GLU A 77 22.75 -1.71 -35.25
CA GLU A 77 21.89 -1.00 -34.29
C GLU A 77 21.97 -1.63 -32.91
N TYR A 78 21.94 -2.96 -32.83
CA TYR A 78 22.15 -3.69 -31.58
C TYR A 78 23.52 -3.38 -30.97
N LEU A 79 24.60 -3.44 -31.75
CA LEU A 79 25.94 -3.08 -31.26
C LEU A 79 26.05 -1.61 -30.85
N ARG A 80 25.34 -0.69 -31.51
CA ARG A 80 25.25 0.72 -31.11
C ARG A 80 24.51 0.87 -29.78
N ALA A 81 23.39 0.19 -29.61
CA ALA A 81 22.61 0.20 -28.37
C ALA A 81 23.42 -0.41 -27.21
N LEU A 82 24.16 -1.49 -27.46
CA LEU A 82 25.03 -2.12 -26.47
C LEU A 82 26.16 -1.18 -26.04
N LYS A 83 26.81 -0.49 -27.00
CA LYS A 83 27.80 0.56 -26.70
C LYS A 83 27.21 1.70 -25.87
N ALA A 84 26.01 2.15 -26.20
CA ALA A 84 25.31 3.18 -25.44
C ALA A 84 24.96 2.71 -24.02
N ASN A 85 24.51 1.46 -23.86
CA ASN A 85 24.20 0.88 -22.56
C ASN A 85 25.45 0.77 -21.66
N VAL A 86 26.57 0.31 -22.22
CA VAL A 86 27.84 0.24 -21.48
C VAL A 86 28.30 1.62 -21.04
N LYS A 87 28.20 2.64 -21.91
CA LYS A 87 28.50 4.04 -21.54
C LYS A 87 27.58 4.55 -20.42
N ALA A 88 26.27 4.34 -20.54
CA ALA A 88 25.31 4.76 -19.52
C ALA A 88 25.57 4.09 -18.16
N ARG A 89 25.95 2.80 -18.16
CA ARG A 89 26.35 2.10 -16.93
C ARG A 89 27.62 2.69 -16.30
N GLN A 90 28.60 3.05 -17.12
CA GLN A 90 29.83 3.70 -16.64
C GLN A 90 29.55 5.10 -16.08
N GLU A 91 28.70 5.88 -16.74
CA GLU A 91 28.28 7.21 -16.26
C GLU A 91 27.49 7.11 -14.96
N TYR A 92 26.56 6.16 -14.86
CA TYR A 92 25.82 5.88 -13.62
C TYR A 92 26.77 5.52 -12.48
N ALA A 93 27.72 4.61 -12.72
CA ALA A 93 28.72 4.22 -11.72
C ALA A 93 29.54 5.43 -11.25
N ARG A 94 29.98 6.30 -12.17
CA ARG A 94 30.69 7.55 -11.83
C ARG A 94 29.84 8.48 -10.97
N LEU A 95 28.59 8.73 -11.37
CA LEU A 95 27.68 9.60 -10.62
C LEU A 95 27.36 9.04 -9.23
N THR A 96 27.25 7.72 -9.07
CA THR A 96 27.07 7.10 -7.75
C THR A 96 28.29 7.27 -6.85
N THR A 97 29.50 7.14 -7.40
CA THR A 97 30.74 7.37 -6.63
C THR A 97 30.92 8.84 -6.28
N GLU A 98 30.62 9.76 -7.19
CA GLU A 98 30.66 11.21 -6.93
C GLU A 98 29.63 11.61 -5.85
N SER A 99 28.43 11.02 -5.88
CA SER A 99 27.39 11.23 -4.87
C SER A 99 27.71 10.61 -3.51
N GLN A 100 28.57 9.60 -3.45
CA GLN A 100 29.09 9.03 -2.20
C GLN A 100 30.21 9.89 -1.62
N ILE A 101 31.12 10.40 -2.47
CA ILE A 101 32.23 11.27 -2.05
C ILE A 101 31.71 12.63 -1.55
N THR A 102 30.63 13.17 -2.12
CA THR A 102 29.97 14.38 -1.58
C THR A 102 29.27 14.12 -0.25
N LYS A 103 28.67 12.94 -0.07
CA LYS A 103 28.08 12.54 1.22
C LYS A 103 29.13 12.35 2.31
N GLU A 104 30.30 11.78 1.98
CA GLU A 104 31.38 11.56 2.96
C GLU A 104 32.05 12.87 3.42
N LYS A 105 32.02 13.94 2.60
CA LYS A 105 32.51 15.27 3.00
C LYS A 105 31.49 16.10 3.80
N GLU A 106 30.23 15.68 3.88
CA GLU A 106 29.17 16.29 4.72
C GLU A 106 28.92 15.51 6.03
N VAL A 107 29.73 14.48 6.34
CA VAL A 107 29.72 13.79 7.65
C VAL A 107 30.64 14.49 8.65
N GLU A 108 30.61 15.83 8.69
CA GLU A 108 30.88 16.56 9.92
C GLU A 108 29.51 16.78 10.59
N GLU A 109 29.23 16.00 11.63
CA GLU A 109 28.14 16.17 12.61
C GLU A 109 26.87 16.88 12.09
N VAL A 110 26.05 16.18 11.29
CA VAL A 110 24.63 16.56 11.16
C VAL A 110 23.97 16.27 12.51
N SER A 111 24.08 17.24 13.41
CA SER A 111 23.32 17.27 14.66
C SER A 111 21.86 17.04 14.33
N LEU A 112 21.29 15.96 14.85
CA LEU A 112 19.84 15.66 14.74
C LEU A 112 18.99 16.68 15.51
N GLY A 113 19.62 17.53 16.32
CA GLY A 113 18.99 18.60 17.10
C GLY A 113 18.17 19.59 16.27
N PRO A 114 18.74 20.26 15.25
CA PRO A 114 18.00 21.16 14.36
C PRO A 114 16.85 20.49 13.62
N TYR A 115 17.00 19.23 13.20
CA TYR A 115 15.92 18.50 12.52
C TYR A 115 14.74 18.21 13.48
N LEU A 116 15.03 17.74 14.69
CA LEU A 116 14.01 17.53 15.72
C LEU A 116 13.37 18.84 16.20
N ALA A 117 14.13 19.93 16.24
CA ALA A 117 13.60 21.25 16.56
C ALA A 117 12.62 21.73 15.48
N LEU A 118 12.98 21.53 14.22
CA LEU A 118 12.13 21.85 13.07
C LEU A 118 10.85 21.00 13.09
N GLU A 119 10.95 19.68 13.31
CA GLU A 119 9.78 18.81 13.43
C GLU A 119 8.84 19.24 14.57
N LYS A 120 9.40 19.60 15.74
CA LYS A 120 8.61 20.17 16.85
C LYS A 120 7.93 21.48 16.47
N GLN A 121 8.57 22.32 15.66
CA GLN A 121 7.96 23.56 15.15
C GLN A 121 6.81 23.26 14.18
N TRP A 122 6.96 22.29 13.28
CA TRP A 122 5.87 21.84 12.40
C TRP A 122 4.68 21.31 13.18
N GLN A 123 4.92 20.50 14.21
CA GLN A 123 3.86 19.99 15.09
C GLN A 123 3.13 21.14 15.83
N LYS A 124 3.86 22.18 16.26
CA LYS A 124 3.25 23.38 16.87
C LYS A 124 2.41 24.17 15.87
N LEU A 125 2.91 24.36 14.65
CA LEU A 125 2.17 25.04 13.59
C LEU A 125 0.89 24.30 13.21
N GLU A 126 0.93 22.96 13.12
CA GLU A 126 -0.27 22.18 12.83
C GLU A 126 -1.31 22.29 13.95
N ARG A 127 -0.88 22.26 15.22
CA ARG A 127 -1.76 22.50 16.38
C ARG A 127 -2.38 23.89 16.33
N LEU A 128 -1.60 24.93 16.04
CA LEU A 128 -2.10 26.29 15.90
C LEU A 128 -3.08 26.41 14.72
N ARG A 129 -2.82 25.74 13.61
CA ARG A 129 -3.72 25.71 12.45
C ARG A 129 -5.04 25.02 12.78
N ILE A 130 -5.00 23.95 13.58
CA ILE A 130 -6.20 23.28 14.09
C ILE A 130 -6.98 24.22 15.01
N LEU A 131 -6.31 24.88 15.96
CA LEU A 131 -6.95 25.86 16.85
C LEU A 131 -7.55 27.02 16.05
N GLN A 132 -6.84 27.55 15.05
CA GLN A 132 -7.34 28.59 14.16
C GLN A 132 -8.59 28.11 13.41
N LYS A 133 -8.57 26.89 12.83
CA LYS A 133 -9.77 26.31 12.21
C LYS A 133 -10.94 26.21 13.19
N TYR A 134 -10.69 25.87 14.45
CA TYR A 134 -11.74 25.82 15.46
C TYR A 134 -12.25 27.21 15.84
N VAL A 135 -11.36 28.18 16.03
CA VAL A 135 -11.71 29.59 16.28
C VAL A 135 -12.49 30.17 15.11
N ASP A 136 -12.08 29.91 13.87
CA ASP A 136 -12.80 30.33 12.67
C ASP A 136 -14.17 29.62 12.58
N SER A 137 -14.22 28.32 12.88
CA SER A 137 -15.48 27.58 12.92
C SER A 137 -16.42 28.06 14.02
N LEU A 138 -15.86 28.54 15.15
CA LEU A 138 -16.60 29.19 16.20
C LEU A 138 -17.06 30.55 15.70
N ALA A 139 -16.19 31.42 15.18
CA ALA A 139 -16.58 32.72 14.62
C ALA A 139 -17.70 32.63 13.57
N ILE A 140 -17.71 31.57 12.75
CA ILE A 140 -18.76 31.28 11.75
C ILE A 140 -20.05 30.75 12.41
N LYS A 141 -19.97 30.01 13.52
CA LYS A 141 -21.13 29.46 14.26
C LYS A 141 -21.67 30.41 15.36
N THR A 142 -20.86 31.34 15.83
CA THR A 142 -21.09 32.28 16.92
C THR A 142 -21.65 33.66 16.50
N PRO A 143 -22.13 33.95 15.26
CA PRO A 143 -22.94 35.17 15.05
C PRO A 143 -24.22 35.17 15.91
N ALA A 144 -24.73 33.99 16.27
CA ALA A 144 -25.92 33.84 17.11
C ALA A 144 -25.64 33.97 18.63
N PHE A 145 -24.37 33.89 19.08
CA PHE A 145 -24.02 34.02 20.50
C PHE A 145 -23.64 35.45 20.88
N ALA A 146 -23.18 36.27 19.91
CA ALA A 146 -22.97 37.70 20.12
C ALA A 146 -24.28 38.41 20.50
N SER A 147 -25.40 38.03 19.85
CA SER A 147 -26.76 38.48 20.23
C SER A 147 -27.28 37.87 21.53
N PHE A 148 -26.65 36.80 22.05
CA PHE A 148 -26.99 36.18 23.34
C PHE A 148 -26.19 36.79 24.50
N LEU A 149 -25.01 37.36 24.22
CA LEU A 149 -24.17 38.08 25.20
C LEU A 149 -24.55 39.56 25.36
N GLU A 150 -25.31 40.13 24.41
CA GLU A 150 -25.84 41.50 24.50
C GLU A 150 -27.16 41.58 25.30
N GLN A 151 -27.65 40.48 25.85
CA GLN A 151 -28.75 40.48 26.80
C GLN A 151 -28.24 40.91 28.18
N PRO A 152 -28.67 42.05 28.73
CA PRO A 152 -28.10 42.61 29.94
C PRO A 152 -28.47 41.73 31.15
N ALA A 153 -27.47 41.16 31.80
CA ALA A 153 -27.29 40.96 33.26
C ALA A 153 -28.50 40.55 34.15
N ALA A 154 -29.60 40.05 33.62
CA ALA A 154 -30.84 39.78 34.37
C ALA A 154 -31.15 38.28 34.57
N SER A 155 -30.25 37.37 34.16
CA SER A 155 -30.44 35.92 34.33
C SER A 155 -29.30 35.20 35.06
N ILE A 156 -28.48 35.94 35.81
CA ILE A 156 -27.40 35.35 36.63
C ILE A 156 -27.93 34.83 37.99
N GLU A 157 -29.19 35.05 38.33
CA GLU A 157 -29.75 34.70 39.65
C GLU A 157 -30.19 33.24 39.79
N ALA A 158 -30.01 32.40 38.76
CA ALA A 158 -30.47 31.01 38.75
C ALA A 158 -29.39 29.97 38.39
N LEU A 159 -28.17 30.11 38.91
CA LEU A 159 -27.22 28.99 38.94
C LEU A 159 -27.02 28.48 40.38
N PRO A 160 -27.01 27.14 40.60
CA PRO A 160 -26.80 26.56 41.92
C PRO A 160 -25.38 26.86 42.39
N GLN A 161 -25.26 27.37 43.62
CA GLN A 161 -24.00 27.72 44.26
C GLN A 161 -23.05 26.51 44.30
N LEU A 162 -21.91 26.62 43.62
CA LEU A 162 -20.82 25.63 43.72
C LEU A 162 -20.21 25.67 45.14
N PRO A 163 -19.76 24.51 45.67
CA PRO A 163 -19.23 24.41 47.02
C PRO A 163 -17.93 25.22 47.17
N ALA A 164 -17.88 26.04 48.23
CA ALA A 164 -16.81 27.00 48.53
C ALA A 164 -15.39 26.39 48.66
N GLU A 165 -15.28 25.06 48.83
CA GLU A 165 -13.99 24.36 48.89
C GLU A 165 -13.19 24.43 47.57
N ALA A 166 -13.86 24.45 46.42
CA ALA A 166 -13.19 24.53 45.11
C ALA A 166 -12.64 25.94 44.82
N ILE A 167 -13.23 26.98 45.41
CA ILE A 167 -12.77 28.37 45.29
C ILE A 167 -11.63 28.62 46.27
N ALA A 168 -11.69 28.03 47.47
CA ALA A 168 -10.62 28.12 48.48
C ALA A 168 -9.34 27.37 48.09
N SER A 169 -9.39 26.36 47.22
CA SER A 169 -8.18 25.70 46.70
C SER A 169 -7.52 26.53 45.58
N ALA A 170 -8.30 27.17 44.71
CA ALA A 170 -7.79 28.07 43.68
C ALA A 170 -7.23 29.38 44.27
N ALA A 171 -7.87 29.94 45.30
CA ALA A 171 -7.44 31.18 45.94
C ALA A 171 -6.15 31.02 46.80
N ARG A 172 -5.82 29.80 47.24
CA ARG A 172 -4.58 29.51 47.98
C ARG A 172 -3.32 29.48 47.11
N SER A 173 -3.47 29.37 45.79
CA SER A 173 -2.33 29.36 44.86
C SER A 173 -1.91 30.76 44.39
N GLY A 174 -2.60 31.82 44.81
CA GLY A 174 -2.43 33.19 44.29
C GLY A 174 -1.94 34.24 45.29
N SER A 175 -1.46 33.86 46.48
CA SER A 175 -0.97 34.82 47.46
C SER A 175 0.56 34.76 47.56
N GLU A 176 1.22 35.79 47.04
CA GLU A 176 2.64 36.06 47.21
C GLU A 176 2.99 36.24 48.69
N SER A 177 3.75 35.31 49.27
CA SER A 177 4.74 35.62 50.30
C SER A 177 5.75 34.47 50.44
N SER A 178 7.03 34.85 50.40
CA SER A 178 8.23 34.07 50.75
C SER A 178 8.36 32.66 50.17
N THR A 179 9.20 32.54 49.13
CA THR A 179 9.88 31.29 48.73
C THR A 179 9.03 30.04 48.93
N VAL A 180 8.02 29.85 48.09
CA VAL A 180 7.42 28.52 47.91
C VAL A 180 8.59 27.59 47.60
N ASN A 181 8.92 26.71 48.55
CA ASN A 181 10.09 25.84 48.42
C ASN A 181 9.92 25.07 47.11
N LEU A 182 10.91 25.15 46.22
CA LEU A 182 10.85 24.47 44.93
C LEU A 182 10.58 22.97 45.11
N ASP A 183 11.10 22.40 46.20
CA ASP A 183 10.88 21.01 46.58
C ASP A 183 9.40 20.70 46.88
N ASP A 184 8.65 21.62 47.50
CA ASP A 184 7.21 21.44 47.77
C ASP A 184 6.41 21.49 46.47
N LEU A 185 6.76 22.39 45.54
CA LEU A 185 6.13 22.47 44.21
C LEU A 185 6.44 21.23 43.36
N ILE A 186 7.68 20.70 43.45
CA ILE A 186 8.08 19.46 42.77
C ILE A 186 7.29 18.29 43.36
N GLN A 187 7.16 18.19 44.68
CA GLN A 187 6.36 17.12 45.32
C GLN A 187 4.88 17.21 44.92
N ASP A 188 4.30 18.41 44.84
CA ASP A 188 2.93 18.60 44.36
C ASP A 188 2.78 18.20 42.88
N LEU A 189 3.75 18.56 42.03
CA LEU A 189 3.78 18.14 40.64
C LEU A 189 3.95 16.63 40.50
N GLU A 190 4.81 16.00 41.29
CA GLU A 190 5.00 14.55 41.31
C GLU A 190 3.72 13.83 41.73
N ARG A 191 3.05 14.32 42.78
CA ARG A 191 1.73 13.82 43.21
C ARG A 191 0.69 13.95 42.10
N ASP A 192 0.64 15.10 41.44
CA ASP A 192 -0.35 15.36 40.39
C ASP A 192 -0.04 14.55 39.12
N VAL A 193 1.23 14.34 38.79
CA VAL A 193 1.66 13.43 37.71
C VAL A 193 1.31 11.99 38.04
N LEU A 194 1.49 11.54 39.28
CA LEU A 194 1.08 10.20 39.72
C LEU A 194 -0.44 10.04 39.65
N ARG A 195 -1.21 11.05 40.09
CA ARG A 195 -2.67 11.07 39.99
C ARG A 195 -3.12 11.02 38.53
N ALA A 196 -2.51 11.83 37.65
CA ALA A 196 -2.80 11.84 36.22
C ALA A 196 -2.43 10.50 35.55
N LYS A 197 -1.31 9.88 35.93
CA LYS A 197 -0.93 8.54 35.44
C LYS A 197 -1.94 7.47 35.87
N LEU A 198 -2.44 7.55 37.09
CA LEU A 198 -3.46 6.62 37.59
C LEU A 198 -4.79 6.81 36.84
N LEU A 199 -5.24 8.06 36.67
CA LEU A 199 -6.43 8.37 35.88
C LEU A 199 -6.30 7.85 34.44
N LEU A 200 -5.17 8.09 33.79
CA LEU A 200 -4.90 7.60 32.44
C LEU A 200 -4.90 6.07 32.34
N LYS A 201 -4.41 5.36 33.36
CA LYS A 201 -4.54 3.89 33.41
C LYS A 201 -6.00 3.47 33.54
N SER A 202 -6.77 4.12 34.41
CA SER A 202 -8.19 3.83 34.60
C SER A 202 -9.02 4.07 33.33
N GLU A 203 -8.73 5.15 32.60
CA GLU A 203 -9.37 5.46 31.32
C GLU A 203 -9.00 4.43 30.24
N LYS A 204 -7.73 4.02 30.16
CA LYS A 204 -7.29 2.97 29.25
C LYS A 204 -7.99 1.64 29.52
N GLU A 205 -8.15 1.27 30.79
CA GLU A 205 -8.90 0.07 31.17
C GLU A 205 -10.39 0.18 30.80
N LEU A 206 -10.99 1.35 30.99
CA LEU A 206 -12.38 1.62 30.59
C LEU A 206 -12.54 1.54 29.07
N LEU A 207 -11.63 2.14 28.30
CA LEU A 207 -11.61 2.05 26.84
C LEU A 207 -11.43 0.60 26.37
N ALA A 208 -10.53 -0.17 26.99
CA ALA A 208 -10.36 -1.58 26.67
C ALA A 208 -11.62 -2.40 26.94
N LYS A 209 -12.35 -2.10 28.04
CA LYS A 209 -13.66 -2.71 28.34
C LYS A 209 -14.70 -2.36 27.28
N ILE A 210 -14.82 -1.08 26.90
CA ILE A 210 -15.74 -0.63 25.84
C ILE A 210 -15.41 -1.32 24.51
N GLN A 211 -14.13 -1.37 24.13
CA GLN A 211 -13.70 -2.04 22.90
C GLN A 211 -14.02 -3.54 22.93
N ALA A 212 -13.79 -4.20 24.07
CA ALA A 212 -14.15 -5.62 24.24
C ALA A 212 -15.68 -5.83 24.16
N GLU A 213 -16.49 -4.92 24.71
CA GLU A 213 -17.94 -4.95 24.58
C GLU A 213 -18.41 -4.70 23.15
N GLN A 214 -17.83 -3.74 22.44
CA GLN A 214 -18.10 -3.50 21.02
C GLN A 214 -17.77 -4.72 20.18
N LEU A 215 -16.62 -5.37 20.42
CA LEU A 215 -16.26 -6.61 19.73
C LEU A 215 -17.22 -7.75 20.07
N LYS A 216 -17.69 -7.86 21.32
CA LYS A 216 -18.75 -8.82 21.71
C LYS A 216 -20.08 -8.50 21.01
N GLN A 217 -20.46 -7.23 20.90
CA GLN A 217 -21.67 -6.81 20.18
C GLN A 217 -21.56 -7.09 18.68
N LEU A 218 -20.42 -6.82 18.05
CA LEU A 218 -20.16 -7.14 16.65
C LEU A 218 -20.20 -8.65 16.42
N ARG A 219 -19.64 -9.45 17.34
CA ARG A 219 -19.74 -10.92 17.29
C ARG A 219 -21.18 -11.41 17.48
N ARG A 220 -21.99 -10.79 18.34
CA ARG A 220 -23.43 -11.11 18.46
C ARG A 220 -24.20 -10.72 17.21
N LYS A 221 -23.90 -9.56 16.60
CA LYS A 221 -24.50 -9.11 15.34
C LYS A 221 -24.10 -9.99 14.15
N SER A 222 -22.89 -10.57 14.15
CA SER A 222 -22.46 -11.51 13.11
C SER A 222 -22.88 -12.96 13.38
N SER A 223 -23.21 -13.33 14.62
CA SER A 223 -23.79 -14.64 14.95
C SER A 223 -25.32 -14.66 14.88
N LEU A 224 -25.97 -13.51 14.83
CA LEU A 224 -27.32 -13.39 14.29
C LEU A 224 -27.21 -13.61 12.78
N LYS A 225 -27.21 -14.89 12.41
CA LYS A 225 -27.63 -15.38 11.10
C LYS A 225 -28.72 -14.42 10.61
N ALA A 226 -28.49 -13.74 9.48
CA ALA A 226 -29.36 -12.71 8.92
C ALA A 226 -30.80 -13.03 9.31
N ALA A 227 -31.39 -12.23 10.19
CA ALA A 227 -32.77 -12.42 10.59
C ALA A 227 -33.54 -12.62 9.28
N GLU A 228 -34.26 -13.74 9.19
CA GLU A 228 -35.03 -14.12 8.01
C GLU A 228 -35.67 -12.84 7.43
N PRO A 229 -35.60 -12.59 6.11
CA PRO A 229 -36.12 -11.35 5.52
C PRO A 229 -37.55 -11.06 6.01
N ASP A 230 -38.34 -12.10 6.28
CA ASP A 230 -39.67 -12.04 6.89
C ASP A 230 -39.72 -11.38 8.29
N GLN A 231 -38.73 -11.57 9.14
CA GLN A 231 -38.66 -10.91 10.45
C GLN A 231 -38.30 -9.43 10.30
N THR A 232 -37.45 -9.09 9.33
CA THR A 232 -37.14 -7.68 9.02
C THR A 232 -38.33 -6.97 8.39
N LEU A 233 -39.10 -7.65 7.54
CA LEU A 233 -40.33 -7.13 6.96
C LEU A 233 -41.41 -6.97 8.04
N LYS A 234 -41.60 -7.95 8.92
CA LYS A 234 -42.54 -7.84 10.06
C LYS A 234 -42.15 -6.73 11.03
N ALA A 235 -40.86 -6.55 11.29
CA ALA A 235 -40.38 -5.43 12.11
C ALA A 235 -40.63 -4.09 11.43
N LEU A 236 -40.37 -3.99 10.12
CA LEU A 236 -40.62 -2.78 9.34
C LEU A 236 -42.13 -2.46 9.27
N GLU A 237 -42.97 -3.47 9.04
CA GLU A 237 -44.44 -3.36 9.07
C GLU A 237 -44.92 -2.90 10.44
N LYS A 238 -44.34 -3.42 11.53
CA LYS A 238 -44.67 -2.97 12.88
C LYS A 238 -44.26 -1.51 13.11
N THR A 239 -43.05 -1.11 12.70
CA THR A 239 -42.61 0.29 12.80
C THR A 239 -43.46 1.23 11.94
N ARG A 240 -43.90 0.76 10.77
CA ARG A 240 -44.81 1.51 9.89
C ARG A 240 -46.17 1.68 10.55
N ASN A 241 -46.72 0.63 11.14
CA ASN A 241 -48.02 0.69 11.80
C ASN A 241 -47.97 1.55 13.07
N GLU A 242 -46.88 1.52 13.84
CA GLU A 242 -46.67 2.41 14.99
C GLU A 242 -46.54 3.88 14.56
N LEU A 243 -45.83 4.17 13.47
CA LEU A 243 -45.76 5.53 12.90
C LEU A 243 -47.10 6.01 12.39
N ILE A 244 -47.87 5.15 11.70
CA ILE A 244 -49.21 5.47 11.24
C ILE A 244 -50.12 5.75 12.44
N SER A 245 -50.12 4.88 13.46
CA SER A 245 -50.89 5.09 14.68
C SER A 245 -50.49 6.36 15.40
N TRP A 246 -49.20 6.69 15.46
CA TRP A 246 -48.73 7.93 16.08
C TRP A 246 -49.16 9.16 15.28
N VAL A 247 -49.05 9.11 13.94
CA VAL A 247 -49.51 10.19 13.07
C VAL A 247 -51.03 10.34 13.14
N GLU A 248 -51.78 9.25 13.20
CA GLU A 248 -53.24 9.25 13.38
C GLU A 248 -53.64 9.77 14.76
N GLU A 249 -52.89 9.46 15.81
CA GLU A 249 -53.11 9.98 17.16
C GLU A 249 -52.77 11.47 17.25
N GLU A 250 -51.68 11.92 16.64
CA GLU A 250 -51.31 13.34 16.58
C GLU A 250 -52.25 14.14 15.67
N LEU A 251 -52.71 13.58 14.55
CA LEU A 251 -53.76 14.18 13.71
C LEU A 251 -55.12 14.19 14.41
N GLY A 252 -55.44 13.16 15.21
CA GLY A 252 -56.63 13.11 16.05
C GLY A 252 -56.61 14.19 17.12
N LYS A 253 -55.47 14.40 17.79
CA LYS A 253 -55.25 15.49 18.75
C LYS A 253 -55.33 16.88 18.08
N ALA A 254 -54.84 17.01 16.84
CA ALA A 254 -54.95 18.25 16.07
C ALA A 254 -56.38 18.51 15.54
N GLY A 255 -57.18 17.45 15.31
CA GLY A 255 -58.57 17.54 14.85
C GLY A 255 -59.60 17.75 15.94
N ASP A 256 -59.33 17.31 17.19
CA ASP A 256 -60.26 17.39 18.33
C ASP A 256 -60.19 18.73 19.10
N SER A 257 -59.47 19.72 18.56
CA SER A 257 -59.43 21.09 19.13
C SER A 257 -60.59 22.00 18.67
N HIS A 258 -61.67 21.44 18.10
CA HIS A 258 -62.85 22.22 17.68
C HIS A 258 -64.17 21.71 18.29
N ALA A 259 -64.33 21.97 19.59
CA ALA A 259 -65.62 22.20 20.26
C ALA A 259 -65.34 23.33 21.28
N GLN A 260 -65.94 24.52 21.33
CA GLN A 260 -67.24 25.05 20.93
C GLN A 260 -67.11 26.61 20.86
N PRO A 261 -68.16 27.42 20.63
CA PRO A 261 -68.25 28.35 19.50
C PRO A 261 -68.25 29.84 19.90
N GLU A 262 -67.76 30.73 19.04
CA GLU A 262 -68.41 32.05 18.82
C GLU A 262 -68.17 32.51 17.38
N ASN A 263 -69.28 32.80 16.70
CA ASN A 263 -69.43 33.46 15.40
C ASN A 263 -69.91 34.90 15.67
N PRO A 264 -69.96 35.86 14.72
CA PRO A 264 -69.64 35.77 13.29
C PRO A 264 -68.87 36.99 12.71
N SER A 265 -68.13 36.80 11.63
CA SER A 265 -68.18 37.72 10.48
C SER A 265 -67.52 37.10 9.24
N LYS A 266 -68.37 36.65 8.31
CA LYS A 266 -68.05 36.50 6.88
C LYS A 266 -68.26 37.87 6.21
N PRO A 267 -67.71 38.19 5.01
CA PRO A 267 -67.62 37.24 3.90
C PRO A 267 -66.45 37.37 2.87
N ARG A 268 -66.30 36.26 2.12
CA ARG A 268 -66.01 36.15 0.67
C ARG A 268 -64.60 36.41 0.08
N ASP A 269 -64.14 35.33 -0.56
CA ASP A 269 -63.60 35.21 -1.92
C ASP A 269 -62.13 35.61 -2.20
N SER A 270 -61.27 34.60 -2.32
CA SER A 270 -60.80 34.17 -3.64
C SER A 270 -60.17 32.78 -3.56
N GLU A 271 -60.99 31.75 -3.78
CA GLU A 271 -60.51 30.55 -4.45
C GLU A 271 -60.00 31.02 -5.81
N VAL A 272 -58.70 31.35 -5.92
CA VAL A 272 -58.05 31.47 -7.22
C VAL A 272 -58.27 30.11 -7.88
N PRO A 273 -58.99 30.02 -9.01
CA PRO A 273 -59.25 28.76 -9.68
C PRO A 273 -57.92 28.03 -9.83
N ILE A 274 -57.86 26.76 -9.42
CA ILE A 274 -56.63 25.95 -9.52
C ILE A 274 -56.03 26.03 -10.93
N GLU A 275 -56.89 26.23 -11.94
CA GLU A 275 -56.53 26.51 -13.32
C GLU A 275 -55.66 27.75 -13.51
N GLN A 276 -55.95 28.86 -12.83
CA GLN A 276 -55.13 30.08 -12.87
C GLN A 276 -53.75 29.84 -12.22
N ALA A 277 -53.70 29.14 -11.09
CA ALA A 277 -52.44 28.74 -10.46
C ALA A 277 -51.62 27.80 -11.36
N VAL A 278 -52.27 26.87 -12.07
CA VAL A 278 -51.62 25.99 -13.05
C VAL A 278 -51.12 26.78 -14.26
N THR A 279 -51.86 27.77 -14.75
CA THR A 279 -51.38 28.64 -15.84
C THR A 279 -50.18 29.47 -15.42
N GLU A 280 -50.17 30.03 -14.20
CA GLU A 280 -49.00 30.75 -13.69
C GLU A 280 -47.76 29.85 -13.57
N VAL A 281 -47.93 28.61 -13.09
CA VAL A 281 -46.83 27.65 -13.00
C VAL A 281 -46.31 27.28 -14.39
N ARG A 282 -47.19 27.09 -15.38
CA ARG A 282 -46.81 26.85 -16.78
C ARG A 282 -46.04 28.02 -17.37
N GLU A 283 -46.47 29.26 -17.11
CA GLU A 283 -45.76 30.45 -17.57
C GLU A 283 -44.38 30.62 -16.91
N LYS A 284 -44.29 30.40 -15.59
CA LYS A 284 -43.03 30.41 -14.84
C LYS A 284 -42.07 29.34 -15.39
N TYR A 285 -42.58 28.14 -15.67
CA TYR A 285 -41.79 27.06 -16.26
C TYR A 285 -41.36 27.36 -17.71
N ALA A 286 -42.21 28.00 -18.51
CA ALA A 286 -41.87 28.44 -19.86
C ALA A 286 -40.76 29.52 -19.86
N ARG A 287 -40.81 30.47 -18.91
CA ARG A 287 -39.73 31.45 -18.69
C ARG A 287 -38.42 30.78 -18.29
N TYR A 288 -38.49 29.81 -17.37
CA TYR A 288 -37.32 29.01 -16.98
C TYR A 288 -36.70 28.26 -18.17
N LEU A 289 -37.51 27.60 -19.00
CA LEU A 289 -37.03 26.90 -20.19
C LEU A 289 -36.40 27.85 -21.22
N LYS A 290 -36.98 29.05 -21.42
CA LYS A 290 -36.38 30.08 -22.29
C LYS A 290 -35.02 30.54 -21.76
N GLY A 291 -34.91 30.82 -20.46
CA GLY A 291 -33.65 31.18 -19.82
C GLY A 291 -32.59 30.08 -19.94
N ARG A 292 -32.98 28.83 -19.72
CA ARG A 292 -32.09 27.67 -19.86
C ARG A 292 -31.63 27.45 -21.31
N LYS A 293 -32.51 27.63 -22.29
CA LYS A 293 -32.15 27.60 -23.71
C LYS A 293 -31.19 28.72 -24.08
N GLY A 294 -31.44 29.95 -23.64
CA GLY A 294 -30.53 31.07 -23.86
C GLY A 294 -29.14 30.85 -23.22
N LEU A 295 -29.09 30.23 -22.03
CA LEU A 295 -27.83 29.89 -21.37
C LEU A 295 -27.10 28.76 -22.11
N LEU A 296 -27.83 27.76 -22.62
CA LEU A 296 -27.26 26.71 -23.46
C LEU A 296 -26.78 27.26 -24.80
N GLU A 297 -27.47 28.22 -25.41
CA GLU A 297 -27.05 28.91 -26.63
C GLU A 297 -25.81 29.78 -26.39
N ALA A 298 -25.74 30.48 -25.26
CA ALA A 298 -24.57 31.24 -24.84
C ALA A 298 -23.35 30.33 -24.59
N LEU A 299 -23.58 29.14 -24.03
CA LEU A 299 -22.52 28.14 -23.78
C LEU A 299 -22.14 27.36 -25.05
N ALA A 300 -23.09 27.17 -25.96
CA ALA A 300 -22.91 26.54 -27.26
C ALA A 300 -22.31 27.49 -28.30
N ARG A 301 -22.21 28.79 -28.00
CA ARG A 301 -21.42 29.73 -28.80
C ARG A 301 -19.94 29.47 -28.47
N PRO A 302 -19.18 28.78 -29.35
CA PRO A 302 -17.76 28.60 -29.10
C PRO A 302 -17.09 29.96 -29.06
N ALA A 303 -16.41 30.27 -27.95
CA ALA A 303 -15.44 31.35 -27.91
C ALA A 303 -14.30 30.98 -28.87
N VAL A 304 -14.44 31.39 -30.13
CA VAL A 304 -13.34 31.41 -31.10
C VAL A 304 -12.50 32.64 -30.75
N PRO A 305 -11.26 32.50 -30.27
CA PRO A 305 -10.33 33.61 -30.25
C PRO A 305 -9.90 33.85 -31.70
N ASP A 306 -10.47 34.88 -32.33
CA ASP A 306 -10.00 35.40 -33.61
C ASP A 306 -8.68 36.14 -33.37
N VAL A 307 -7.57 35.40 -33.47
CA VAL A 307 -6.23 35.99 -33.56
C VAL A 307 -5.97 36.30 -35.03
N ALA A 308 -6.39 37.50 -35.45
CA ALA A 308 -5.90 38.12 -36.67
C ALA A 308 -5.05 39.35 -36.29
N PRO A 309 -3.77 39.44 -36.72
CA PRO A 309 -2.96 40.63 -36.49
C PRO A 309 -3.43 41.73 -37.44
N LYS A 310 -4.05 42.79 -36.90
CA LYS A 310 -4.30 44.02 -37.65
C LYS A 310 -3.17 44.99 -37.39
N THR A 311 -2.33 45.15 -38.40
CA THR A 311 -1.51 46.32 -38.64
C THR A 311 -2.36 47.60 -38.61
N GLU A 312 -1.88 48.55 -37.82
CA GLU A 312 -1.98 50.01 -37.92
C GLU A 312 -3.02 50.59 -38.89
N ASN A 313 -3.93 51.39 -38.35
CA ASN A 313 -4.10 52.77 -38.80
C ASN A 313 -4.87 53.59 -37.76
N ASN A 314 -4.38 54.81 -37.54
CA ASN A 314 -5.01 55.86 -36.75
C ASN A 314 -6.43 56.15 -37.25
N ASP A 315 -7.37 56.32 -36.31
CA ASP A 315 -8.10 57.58 -36.16
C ASP A 315 -9.15 57.44 -35.04
N ILE A 316 -9.04 58.34 -34.08
CA ILE A 316 -10.00 58.58 -33.00
C ILE A 316 -11.14 59.43 -33.58
N PRO A 317 -12.40 59.14 -33.24
CA PRO A 317 -13.15 60.19 -32.52
C PRO A 317 -13.65 59.73 -31.14
N GLN A 318 -13.26 60.47 -30.11
CA GLN A 318 -13.83 60.41 -28.76
C GLN A 318 -15.19 61.10 -28.76
N GLU A 319 -16.18 60.45 -28.15
CA GLU A 319 -17.33 61.14 -27.58
C GLU A 319 -17.47 60.71 -26.11
N PRO A 320 -17.82 61.64 -25.18
CA PRO A 320 -17.51 61.48 -23.77
C PRO A 320 -18.72 60.98 -22.97
N GLN A 321 -18.41 60.37 -21.83
CA GLN A 321 -19.00 60.62 -20.50
C GLN A 321 -19.30 59.36 -19.68
N ASN A 322 -18.87 59.47 -18.42
CA ASN A 322 -19.40 58.84 -17.21
C ASN A 322 -18.98 57.40 -16.88
N THR A 323 -17.70 57.21 -16.54
CA THR A 323 -17.26 56.06 -15.73
C THR A 323 -16.29 56.51 -14.62
N SER A 324 -16.64 57.53 -13.83
CA SER A 324 -15.80 57.91 -12.68
C SER A 324 -16.02 57.03 -11.45
N GLU A 325 -17.19 56.39 -11.32
CA GLU A 325 -17.49 55.54 -10.14
C GLU A 325 -17.05 54.07 -10.32
N VAL A 326 -16.93 53.60 -11.57
CA VAL A 326 -16.49 52.22 -11.87
C VAL A 326 -14.97 52.06 -11.67
N GLY A 327 -14.19 53.14 -11.85
CA GLY A 327 -12.74 53.12 -11.68
C GLY A 327 -12.29 52.91 -10.22
N GLU A 328 -13.01 53.48 -9.26
CA GLU A 328 -12.69 53.33 -7.83
C GLU A 328 -13.04 51.91 -7.34
N MET A 329 -14.24 51.39 -7.66
CA MET A 329 -14.61 50.00 -7.35
C MET A 329 -13.73 48.96 -8.05
N ALA A 330 -13.29 49.22 -9.29
CA ALA A 330 -12.34 48.36 -9.99
C ALA A 330 -10.96 48.35 -9.31
N GLY A 331 -10.52 49.47 -8.72
CA GLY A 331 -9.30 49.56 -7.92
C GLY A 331 -9.34 48.76 -6.61
N PHE A 332 -10.52 48.65 -5.99
CA PHE A 332 -10.70 47.83 -4.78
C PHE A 332 -10.75 46.32 -5.07
N ILE A 333 -11.26 45.89 -6.23
CA ILE A 333 -11.45 44.46 -6.57
C ILE A 333 -10.24 43.86 -7.30
N THR A 334 -9.45 44.67 -8.01
CA THR A 334 -8.26 44.23 -8.75
C THR A 334 -7.21 43.48 -7.92
N PRO A 335 -6.85 43.88 -6.68
CA PRO A 335 -5.91 43.09 -5.88
C PRO A 335 -6.45 41.70 -5.53
N TYR A 336 -7.73 41.57 -5.19
CA TYR A 336 -8.37 40.28 -4.91
C TYR A 336 -8.48 39.37 -6.14
N LEU A 337 -8.64 39.94 -7.34
CA LEU A 337 -8.61 39.16 -8.57
C LEU A 337 -7.21 38.58 -8.86
N SER A 338 -6.16 39.32 -8.55
CA SER A 338 -4.79 38.83 -8.70
C SER A 338 -4.49 37.67 -7.73
N GLU A 339 -4.97 37.77 -6.50
CA GLU A 339 -4.84 36.74 -5.47
C GLU A 339 -5.69 35.50 -5.82
N LEU A 340 -6.92 35.69 -6.29
CA LEU A 340 -7.78 34.59 -6.74
C LEU A 340 -7.20 33.86 -7.96
N LEU A 341 -6.58 34.60 -8.90
CA LEU A 341 -5.87 34.00 -10.03
C LEU A 341 -4.61 33.24 -9.58
N ALA A 342 -3.89 33.72 -8.56
CA ALA A 342 -2.75 33.01 -7.99
C ALA A 342 -3.20 31.69 -7.33
N ILE A 343 -4.27 31.73 -6.52
CA ILE A 343 -4.87 30.55 -5.89
C ILE A 343 -5.39 29.57 -6.95
N SER A 344 -6.03 30.06 -8.02
CA SER A 344 -6.47 29.24 -9.14
C SER A 344 -5.29 28.51 -9.84
N ARG A 345 -4.17 29.21 -10.03
CA ARG A 345 -2.95 28.61 -10.61
C ARG A 345 -2.35 27.55 -9.68
N GLU A 346 -2.33 27.80 -8.37
CA GLU A 346 -1.87 26.83 -7.37
C GLU A 346 -2.79 25.60 -7.32
N GLN A 347 -4.11 25.79 -7.35
CA GLN A 347 -5.06 24.68 -7.41
C GLN A 347 -4.85 23.83 -8.66
N LYS A 348 -4.55 24.46 -9.81
CA LYS A 348 -4.26 23.76 -11.06
C LYS A 348 -2.95 22.97 -10.96
N SER A 349 -1.88 23.55 -10.40
CA SER A 349 -0.61 22.84 -10.22
C SER A 349 -0.75 21.67 -9.25
N LEU A 350 -1.47 21.85 -8.13
CA LEU A 350 -1.74 20.80 -7.15
C LEU A 350 -2.59 19.67 -7.77
N SER A 351 -3.60 20.02 -8.57
CA SER A 351 -4.39 19.03 -9.32
C SER A 351 -3.55 18.21 -10.29
N GLN A 352 -2.63 18.86 -11.02
CA GLN A 352 -1.68 18.18 -11.91
C GLN A 352 -0.68 17.30 -11.15
N GLN A 353 -0.19 17.75 -10.00
CA GLN A 353 0.68 16.94 -9.14
C GLN A 353 -0.07 15.73 -8.60
N ARG A 354 -1.31 15.91 -8.13
CA ARG A 354 -2.16 14.82 -7.65
C ARG A 354 -2.43 13.80 -8.75
N SER A 355 -2.75 14.23 -9.97
CA SER A 355 -2.97 13.31 -11.09
C SER A 355 -1.68 12.55 -11.45
N HIS A 356 -0.53 13.23 -11.52
CA HIS A 356 0.77 12.60 -11.73
C HIS A 356 1.09 11.55 -10.65
N LEU A 357 0.97 11.90 -9.37
CA LEU A 357 1.21 10.95 -8.26
C LEU A 357 0.25 9.76 -8.32
N THR A 358 -1.03 10.00 -8.59
CA THR A 358 -2.02 8.92 -8.69
C THR A 358 -1.70 7.96 -9.84
N THR A 359 -1.33 8.50 -11.01
CA THR A 359 -0.93 7.68 -12.16
C THR A 359 0.38 6.92 -11.92
N SER A 360 1.36 7.56 -11.27
CA SER A 360 2.63 6.92 -10.90
C SER A 360 2.41 5.79 -9.89
N LEU A 361 1.61 6.03 -8.84
CA LEU A 361 1.26 5.01 -7.86
C LEU A 361 0.50 3.85 -8.52
N ALA A 362 -0.47 4.13 -9.38
CA ALA A 362 -1.18 3.09 -10.12
C ALA A 362 -0.25 2.28 -11.04
N LYS A 363 0.75 2.94 -11.66
CA LYS A 363 1.77 2.26 -12.46
C LYS A 363 2.65 1.35 -11.59
N GLN A 364 3.14 1.87 -10.46
CA GLN A 364 3.93 1.08 -9.51
C GLN A 364 3.16 -0.12 -8.95
N ASN A 365 1.89 0.06 -8.58
CA ASN A 365 1.04 -1.05 -8.14
C ASN A 365 0.85 -2.13 -9.22
N LYS A 366 0.70 -1.73 -10.49
CA LYS A 366 0.62 -2.70 -11.59
C LYS A 366 1.94 -3.43 -11.81
N GLU A 367 3.06 -2.71 -11.75
CA GLU A 367 4.40 -3.30 -11.86
C GLU A 367 4.67 -4.30 -10.72
N THR A 368 4.32 -3.96 -9.48
CA THR A 368 4.49 -4.87 -8.34
C THR A 368 3.59 -6.10 -8.44
N ILE A 369 2.33 -5.94 -8.86
CA ILE A 369 1.42 -7.06 -9.13
C ILE A 369 2.02 -8.00 -10.19
N GLN A 370 2.55 -7.47 -11.30
CA GLN A 370 3.19 -8.26 -12.35
C GLN A 370 4.46 -8.97 -11.87
N VAL A 371 5.25 -8.34 -11.00
CA VAL A 371 6.41 -9.00 -10.41
C VAL A 371 5.97 -10.17 -9.52
N PHE A 372 4.92 -9.99 -8.71
CA PHE A 372 4.37 -11.10 -7.92
C PHE A 372 3.79 -12.23 -8.78
N ASP A 373 3.17 -11.92 -9.93
CA ASP A 373 2.72 -12.93 -10.91
C ASP A 373 3.89 -13.74 -11.45
N ARG A 374 4.94 -13.06 -11.94
CA ARG A 374 6.13 -13.73 -12.47
C ARG A 374 6.79 -14.58 -11.40
N LEU A 375 6.93 -14.04 -10.18
CA LEU A 375 7.48 -14.80 -9.07
C LEU A 375 6.61 -16.02 -8.75
N ALA A 376 5.29 -15.94 -8.93
CA ALA A 376 4.37 -17.04 -8.67
C ALA A 376 4.48 -18.13 -9.74
N GLU A 377 4.74 -17.74 -10.99
CA GLU A 377 5.04 -18.67 -12.08
C GLU A 377 6.41 -19.33 -11.92
N GLU A 378 7.41 -18.60 -11.44
CA GLU A 378 8.77 -19.10 -11.23
C GLU A 378 8.90 -19.94 -9.96
N SER A 379 8.22 -19.56 -8.88
CA SER A 379 8.24 -20.29 -7.62
C SER A 379 7.10 -21.30 -7.57
N HIS A 380 7.45 -22.56 -7.35
CA HIS A 380 6.46 -23.61 -7.09
C HIS A 380 5.96 -23.59 -5.63
N LEU A 381 6.25 -22.53 -4.87
CA LEU A 381 5.91 -22.40 -3.45
C LEU A 381 4.43 -22.10 -3.25
N LEU A 382 3.85 -21.14 -3.98
CA LEU A 382 2.44 -20.77 -3.84
C LEU A 382 1.46 -21.90 -4.17
N PRO A 383 1.66 -22.70 -5.24
CA PRO A 383 0.79 -23.86 -5.49
C PRO A 383 0.84 -24.91 -4.38
N LYS A 384 2.00 -25.08 -3.74
CA LYS A 384 2.21 -26.05 -2.66
C LYS A 384 1.66 -25.56 -1.32
N TYR A 385 1.78 -24.26 -1.05
CA TYR A 385 1.40 -23.63 0.22
C TYR A 385 0.37 -22.53 -0.01
N GLN A 386 -0.85 -22.94 -0.37
CA GLN A 386 -1.95 -22.00 -0.54
C GLN A 386 -2.50 -21.59 0.83
N LEU A 387 -2.82 -20.30 0.99
CA LEU A 387 -3.57 -19.88 2.18
C LEU A 387 -4.87 -20.68 2.25
N PRO A 388 -5.27 -21.15 3.44
CA PRO A 388 -6.61 -21.64 3.67
C PRO A 388 -7.57 -20.48 3.42
N GLN A 389 -8.05 -20.33 2.19
CA GLN A 389 -9.13 -19.41 1.90
C GLN A 389 -10.28 -19.83 2.81
N LYS A 390 -10.76 -18.89 3.64
CA LYS A 390 -12.04 -19.06 4.35
C LYS A 390 -13.03 -19.45 3.28
N ARG A 391 -13.40 -20.74 3.25
CA ARG A 391 -14.34 -21.28 2.29
C ARG A 391 -15.63 -20.47 2.43
N SER A 392 -15.79 -19.47 1.57
CA SER A 392 -17.11 -19.01 1.18
C SER A 392 -17.76 -20.27 0.65
N ARG A 393 -18.81 -20.74 1.36
CA ARG A 393 -19.50 -21.98 1.04
C ARG A 393 -19.80 -21.96 -0.45
N LYS A 394 -19.28 -22.98 -1.14
CA LYS A 394 -19.54 -23.27 -2.54
C LYS A 394 -21.03 -23.60 -2.66
N GLY A 395 -21.84 -22.57 -2.78
CA GLY A 395 -23.23 -22.63 -3.21
C GLY A 395 -23.24 -22.34 -4.70
N THR A 396 -23.61 -23.35 -5.47
CA THR A 396 -24.04 -23.35 -6.87
C THR A 396 -24.26 -21.96 -7.47
N GLY A 397 -23.18 -21.37 -8.02
CA GLY A 397 -23.22 -20.09 -8.71
C GLY A 397 -23.51 -20.30 -10.20
N THR A 398 -24.64 -19.77 -10.65
CA THR A 398 -25.00 -19.63 -12.06
C THR A 398 -23.91 -18.90 -12.85
N PHE A 399 -23.71 -19.27 -14.12
CA PHE A 399 -22.71 -18.73 -15.09
C PHE A 399 -22.59 -17.18 -15.12
N ALA A 400 -23.64 -16.45 -14.72
CA ALA A 400 -23.61 -14.98 -14.60
C ALA A 400 -22.73 -14.45 -13.44
N ASP A 401 -22.52 -15.23 -12.38
CA ASP A 401 -21.71 -14.85 -11.22
C ASP A 401 -20.21 -15.07 -11.49
N GLU A 402 -19.88 -16.03 -12.35
CA GLU A 402 -18.50 -16.32 -12.79
C GLU A 402 -17.94 -15.19 -13.68
N VAL A 403 -18.79 -14.60 -14.53
CA VAL A 403 -18.41 -13.43 -15.35
C VAL A 403 -18.31 -12.14 -14.52
N SER A 404 -19.09 -12.01 -13.45
CA SER A 404 -19.00 -10.86 -12.53
C SER A 404 -17.83 -10.94 -11.53
N MET A 405 -17.32 -12.14 -11.23
CA MET A 405 -16.12 -12.34 -10.41
C MET A 405 -14.82 -12.08 -11.17
N GLY A 406 -14.81 -12.22 -12.50
CA GLY A 406 -13.63 -11.88 -13.34
C GLY A 406 -13.30 -10.38 -13.40
N VAL A 407 -14.20 -9.51 -12.94
CA VAL A 407 -14.04 -8.03 -12.95
C VAL A 407 -13.82 -7.48 -11.53
N LYS A 408 -14.01 -8.28 -10.48
CA LYS A 408 -13.78 -7.86 -9.10
C LYS A 408 -12.31 -8.00 -8.75
N GLU A 409 -11.61 -6.87 -8.90
CA GLU A 409 -10.34 -6.53 -8.26
C GLU A 409 -9.25 -7.59 -8.42
N SER A 410 -8.30 -7.32 -9.33
CA SER A 410 -6.97 -7.93 -9.21
C SER A 410 -6.55 -7.85 -7.75
N PRO A 411 -6.18 -8.97 -7.10
CA PRO A 411 -5.90 -9.01 -5.68
C PRO A 411 -4.93 -7.87 -5.35
N SER A 412 -5.26 -7.07 -4.35
CA SER A 412 -4.42 -5.95 -3.94
C SER A 412 -2.99 -6.44 -3.71
N VAL A 413 -2.00 -5.58 -3.94
CA VAL A 413 -0.59 -5.88 -3.69
C VAL A 413 -0.40 -6.47 -2.28
N SER A 414 -1.16 -5.97 -1.30
CA SER A 414 -1.16 -6.48 0.08
C SER A 414 -1.64 -7.93 0.17
N HIS A 415 -2.72 -8.31 -0.51
CA HIS A 415 -3.24 -9.67 -0.47
C HIS A 415 -2.25 -10.66 -1.06
N ARG A 416 -1.60 -10.29 -2.17
CA ARG A 416 -0.53 -11.10 -2.76
C ARG A 416 0.67 -11.23 -1.83
N ALA A 417 1.08 -10.13 -1.20
CA ALA A 417 2.17 -10.18 -0.23
C ALA A 417 1.82 -11.09 0.97
N GLU A 418 0.57 -11.08 1.44
CA GLU A 418 0.09 -12.00 2.48
C GLU A 418 0.18 -13.47 2.03
N GLU A 419 -0.20 -13.77 0.78
CA GLU A 419 -0.04 -15.10 0.19
C GLU A 419 1.40 -15.58 0.20
N TRP A 420 2.32 -14.73 -0.21
CA TRP A 420 3.74 -15.02 -0.23
C TRP A 420 4.34 -15.21 1.16
N THR A 421 3.98 -14.35 2.11
CA THR A 421 4.48 -14.44 3.49
C THR A 421 4.01 -15.72 4.17
N TYR A 422 2.75 -16.12 3.95
CA TYR A 422 2.25 -17.41 4.44
C TYR A 422 2.96 -18.59 3.79
N ALA A 423 3.09 -18.60 2.45
CA ALA A 423 3.75 -19.68 1.74
C ALA A 423 5.22 -19.84 2.16
N ALA A 424 5.92 -18.72 2.36
CA ALA A 424 7.28 -18.71 2.88
C ALA A 424 7.35 -19.30 4.30
N GLN A 425 6.46 -18.87 5.21
CA GLN A 425 6.40 -19.41 6.57
C GLN A 425 6.08 -20.92 6.58
N ALA A 426 5.10 -21.35 5.80
CA ALA A 426 4.74 -22.76 5.70
C ALA A 426 5.90 -23.60 5.15
N SER A 427 6.58 -23.15 4.09
CA SER A 427 7.76 -23.84 3.57
C SER A 427 8.91 -23.91 4.58
N SER A 428 9.12 -22.85 5.36
CA SER A 428 10.14 -22.83 6.42
C SER A 428 9.83 -23.83 7.52
N ILE A 429 8.54 -23.97 7.90
CA ILE A 429 8.11 -24.94 8.91
C ILE A 429 8.30 -26.36 8.36
N ASP A 430 7.83 -26.63 7.14
CA ASP A 430 7.97 -27.95 6.52
C ASP A 430 9.44 -28.39 6.38
N THR A 431 10.32 -27.47 5.95
CA THR A 431 11.75 -27.78 5.84
C THR A 431 12.38 -28.03 7.21
N MET A 432 11.98 -27.27 8.23
CA MET A 432 12.45 -27.50 9.60
C MET A 432 11.95 -28.83 10.17
N GLU A 433 10.69 -29.19 9.91
CA GLU A 433 10.13 -30.49 10.28
C GLU A 433 10.88 -31.64 9.59
N ALA A 434 11.13 -31.53 8.28
CA ALA A 434 11.90 -32.53 7.54
C ALA A 434 13.32 -32.70 8.09
N VAL A 435 13.98 -31.59 8.47
CA VAL A 435 15.32 -31.65 9.11
C VAL A 435 15.23 -32.32 10.48
N CYS A 436 14.23 -32.00 11.30
CA CYS A 436 14.03 -32.67 12.60
C CYS A 436 13.85 -34.18 12.45
N VAL A 437 13.01 -34.62 11.49
CA VAL A 437 12.80 -36.04 11.20
C VAL A 437 14.11 -36.70 10.77
N ASN A 438 14.85 -36.12 9.82
CA ASN A 438 16.14 -36.67 9.38
C ASN A 438 17.19 -36.73 10.51
N VAL A 439 17.17 -35.77 11.43
CA VAL A 439 18.07 -35.77 12.60
C VAL A 439 17.70 -36.90 13.55
N ASP A 440 16.41 -37.13 13.80
CA ASP A 440 15.96 -38.21 14.68
C ASP A 440 16.16 -39.59 14.02
N GLU A 441 15.97 -39.71 12.71
CA GLU A 441 16.37 -40.90 11.93
C GLU A 441 17.89 -41.12 12.02
N GLY A 442 18.71 -40.07 11.89
CA GLY A 442 20.15 -40.15 12.08
C GLY A 442 20.55 -40.62 13.48
N LYS A 443 19.88 -40.13 14.54
CA LYS A 443 20.11 -40.58 15.92
C LYS A 443 19.77 -42.05 16.09
N THR A 444 18.61 -42.49 15.60
CA THR A 444 18.19 -43.89 15.70
C THR A 444 19.12 -44.81 14.91
N ALA A 445 19.59 -44.39 13.74
CA ALA A 445 20.61 -45.12 12.97
C ALA A 445 21.96 -45.21 13.71
N ILE A 446 22.40 -44.14 14.38
CA ILE A 446 23.63 -44.16 15.20
C ILE A 446 23.46 -45.09 16.40
N GLU A 447 22.31 -45.06 17.08
CA GLU A 447 22.01 -45.98 18.18
C GLU A 447 21.97 -47.43 17.72
N GLU A 448 21.42 -47.71 16.54
CA GLU A 448 21.42 -49.04 15.93
C GLU A 448 22.84 -49.49 15.58
N ALA A 449 23.64 -48.62 14.95
CA ALA A 449 25.04 -48.87 14.66
C ALA A 449 25.84 -49.14 15.94
N LYS A 450 25.63 -48.35 16.99
CA LYS A 450 26.24 -48.56 18.31
C LYS A 450 25.86 -49.93 18.90
N LYS A 451 24.56 -50.29 18.88
CA LYS A 451 24.10 -51.62 19.32
C LYS A 451 24.73 -52.74 18.49
N SER A 452 24.93 -52.53 17.19
CA SER A 452 25.58 -53.52 16.32
C SER A 452 27.07 -53.67 16.65
N LEU A 453 27.75 -52.56 16.98
CA LEU A 453 29.16 -52.56 17.37
C LEU A 453 29.37 -53.19 18.75
N ASP A 454 28.48 -52.91 19.72
CA ASP A 454 28.48 -53.56 21.03
C ASP A 454 28.28 -55.08 20.91
N ARG A 455 27.44 -55.54 19.96
CA ARG A 455 27.28 -56.98 19.65
C ARG A 455 28.55 -57.58 19.05
N LEU A 456 29.22 -56.87 18.14
CA LEU A 456 30.51 -57.31 17.59
C LEU A 456 31.57 -57.39 18.68
N ASP A 457 31.66 -56.40 19.56
CA ASP A 457 32.58 -56.37 20.71
C ASP A 457 32.34 -57.55 21.66
N GLN A 458 31.07 -57.93 21.84
CA GLN A 458 30.67 -59.14 22.57
C GLN A 458 31.12 -60.43 21.89
N MET A 459 31.01 -60.53 20.55
CA MET A 459 31.49 -61.70 19.80
C MET A 459 33.03 -61.79 19.76
N LEU A 460 33.72 -60.65 19.71
CA LEU A 460 35.18 -60.56 19.71
C LEU A 460 35.80 -60.76 21.11
N GLY A 461 34.97 -60.82 22.17
CA GLY A 461 35.41 -61.16 23.53
C GLY A 461 36.10 -60.02 24.29
N TYR A 462 35.99 -58.77 23.83
CA TYR A 462 36.56 -57.62 24.52
C TYR A 462 35.74 -57.21 25.76
N SER A 463 34.43 -57.44 25.74
CA SER A 463 33.51 -57.09 26.84
C SER A 463 33.56 -58.07 28.02
N THR A 464 34.12 -59.27 27.88
CA THR A 464 34.39 -60.19 29.01
C THR A 464 35.70 -59.86 29.74
N ARG A 465 36.55 -58.97 29.19
CA ARG A 465 37.82 -58.58 29.81
C ARG A 465 37.70 -57.42 30.81
N LYS A 466 36.55 -56.71 30.85
CA LYS A 466 36.30 -55.56 31.74
C LYS A 466 35.57 -55.88 33.05
N THR A 467 35.31 -57.14 33.37
CA THR A 467 34.85 -57.54 34.73
C THR A 467 36.00 -57.82 35.70
N GLY A 468 37.24 -57.56 35.27
CA GLY A 468 38.40 -57.47 36.15
C GLY A 468 38.46 -56.12 36.84
N LYS A 469 37.88 -56.06 38.05
CA LYS A 469 38.05 -55.06 39.11
C LYS A 469 39.40 -54.33 39.01
N GLY A 470 39.35 -53.03 38.68
CA GLY A 470 40.51 -52.15 38.66
C GLY A 470 40.06 -50.71 38.60
N ASP A 471 39.89 -50.11 39.78
CA ASP A 471 39.78 -48.66 39.99
C ASP A 471 40.84 -47.91 39.19
N SER A 472 40.43 -47.03 38.29
CA SER A 472 41.23 -45.86 37.90
C SER A 472 40.34 -44.82 37.24
N SER A 473 40.01 -43.84 38.07
CA SER A 473 40.18 -42.42 37.81
C SER A 473 39.98 -41.96 36.37
N GLY A 474 38.95 -41.14 36.20
CA GLY A 474 38.74 -40.34 35.00
C GLY A 474 40.01 -39.59 34.60
N GLY A 475 40.36 -39.75 33.33
CA GLY A 475 41.44 -39.07 32.65
C GLY A 475 41.09 -39.04 31.18
N ASP A 476 40.68 -37.86 30.73
CA ASP A 476 40.29 -37.54 29.38
C ASP A 476 41.48 -37.72 28.43
N ILE A 477 41.56 -38.88 27.78
CA ILE A 477 42.66 -39.30 26.89
C ILE A 477 42.80 -38.38 25.66
N TRP A 478 41.77 -37.60 25.32
CA TRP A 478 41.74 -36.78 24.12
C TRP A 478 42.39 -35.39 24.25
N MET A 479 42.88 -35.01 25.44
CA MET A 479 43.47 -33.69 25.68
C MET A 479 45.00 -33.68 25.80
N GLN A 480 45.67 -34.84 25.78
CA GLN A 480 47.11 -34.92 26.07
C GLN A 480 48.03 -34.92 24.83
N GLU A 481 47.48 -34.94 23.61
CA GLU A 481 48.27 -35.07 22.38
C GLU A 481 48.67 -33.72 21.74
N ALA A 482 48.29 -32.58 22.32
CA ALA A 482 48.66 -31.26 21.81
C ALA A 482 50.00 -30.71 22.37
N GLU A 483 50.59 -31.36 23.37
CA GLU A 483 51.82 -30.89 24.03
C GLU A 483 52.90 -31.97 24.13
N SER A 484 53.31 -32.57 23.01
CA SER A 484 54.70 -33.05 22.91
C SER A 484 55.17 -33.03 21.45
N GLY A 485 55.96 -32.01 21.13
CA GLY A 485 56.73 -32.00 19.91
C GLY A 485 57.94 -32.93 20.03
N GLY A 486 58.09 -33.80 19.03
CA GLY A 486 59.38 -34.30 18.58
C GLY A 486 59.97 -35.51 19.31
N ALA A 487 59.74 -36.70 18.75
CA ALA A 487 60.78 -37.72 18.64
C ALA A 487 60.45 -38.68 17.49
N LYS A 488 61.44 -38.89 16.61
CA LYS A 488 61.53 -40.01 15.66
C LYS A 488 61.30 -41.31 16.41
N ASP A 489 60.53 -42.23 15.82
CA ASP A 489 61.00 -43.58 15.58
C ASP A 489 60.14 -44.33 14.57
N GLU A 490 60.82 -45.24 13.89
CA GLU A 490 60.51 -45.91 12.64
C GLU A 490 59.49 -47.04 12.79
N ASN A 491 58.92 -47.43 11.64
CA ASN A 491 58.35 -48.74 11.34
C ASN A 491 57.08 -49.16 12.07
N THR A 492 55.94 -48.97 11.40
CA THR A 492 55.15 -50.10 10.85
C THR A 492 54.03 -49.55 9.96
N ASN A 493 54.28 -49.52 8.66
CA ASN A 493 53.25 -49.21 7.67
C ASN A 493 52.23 -50.36 7.60
N ILE A 494 51.09 -50.16 8.25
CA ILE A 494 49.90 -51.05 8.24
C ILE A 494 49.33 -51.22 6.81
N TRP A 495 49.74 -50.36 5.88
CA TRP A 495 49.35 -50.38 4.46
C TRP A 495 50.18 -51.33 3.57
N SER A 496 51.20 -52.00 4.12
CA SER A 496 52.04 -52.95 3.35
C SER A 496 51.45 -54.36 3.21
N THR A 497 50.29 -54.64 3.80
CA THR A 497 49.62 -55.95 3.75
C THR A 497 48.47 -56.04 2.74
N LEU A 498 48.29 -55.00 1.90
CA LEU A 498 47.25 -54.98 0.87
C LEU A 498 47.81 -54.93 -0.56
N ASP A 499 48.90 -55.67 -0.83
CA ASP A 499 49.22 -56.04 -2.21
C ASP A 499 48.56 -57.38 -2.54
N GLY A 500 47.41 -57.30 -3.19
CA GLY A 500 46.73 -58.43 -3.78
C GLY A 500 47.51 -58.97 -4.97
N GLN A 501 48.08 -60.16 -4.83
CA GLN A 501 48.40 -61.03 -5.95
C GLN A 501 47.09 -61.44 -6.64
N LEU A 502 46.62 -60.65 -7.61
CA LEU A 502 45.79 -61.15 -8.70
C LEU A 502 46.73 -61.62 -9.80
N GLY A 503 47.13 -62.89 -9.67
CA GLY A 503 47.81 -63.63 -10.71
C GLY A 503 46.93 -63.75 -11.95
N VAL A 504 47.56 -63.46 -13.08
CA VAL A 504 47.17 -63.87 -14.42
C VAL A 504 46.97 -65.39 -14.43
N LEU A 505 45.76 -65.84 -14.78
CA LEU A 505 45.46 -66.91 -15.74
C LEU A 505 43.97 -66.88 -16.11
#